data_AF-A0A1G3XQP8-F1
#
_entry.id   AF-A0A1G3XQP8-F1
#
_cell.length_a   1.000
_cell.length_b   1.000
_cell.length_c   1.000
_cell.angle_alpha   90.00
_cell.angle_beta   90.00
_cell.angle_gamma   90.00
#
_symmetry.space_group_name_H-M   'P 1'
#
loop_
_entity.id
_entity.type
_entity.pdbx_description
1 polymer ?
#
loop_
_entity_poly.entity_id
_entity_poly.type
_entity_poly.pdbx_seq_one_letter_code
_entity_poly.pdbx_strand_id
1 'polypeptide(L)'
;MRKVKYPEPSLLFIGLLYPDPGTFNHSKEILEKNFGDILHTSPSIPWDYSSYYKDELGWPLFRQFIFFKNLIDPGILADIKSKTNEIEDALSSEDKRRINLDPGYLTLSKIVLASTKNYAHRIYLGKGIYGEVTLIYKDGTYNPHLYTYRDYQDKTSIDIFMNARALLKKMLG
;
A
#
# COMPACT_ATOMS: atom_id res chain seq x y z
N MET A 1 29.67 0.25 -21.42
CA MET A 1 29.32 0.39 -19.99
C MET A 1 27.95 1.02 -19.89
N ARG A 2 27.01 0.44 -19.12
CA ARG A 2 25.70 1.06 -18.88
C ARG A 2 25.87 2.14 -17.80
N LYS A 3 25.37 3.36 -18.06
CA LYS A 3 25.30 4.42 -17.05
C LYS A 3 24.18 4.10 -16.06
N VAL A 4 24.45 4.27 -14.77
CA VAL A 4 23.42 4.22 -13.72
C VAL A 4 22.39 5.33 -14.02
N LYS A 5 21.10 5.00 -13.93
CA LYS A 5 20.00 5.94 -14.10
C LYS A 5 19.27 6.07 -12.78
N TYR A 6 18.67 7.23 -12.55
CA TYR A 6 17.71 7.40 -11.46
C TYR A 6 16.53 6.43 -11.67
N PRO A 7 15.95 5.91 -10.57
CA PRO A 7 14.78 5.04 -10.65
C PRO A 7 13.57 5.80 -11.24
N GLU A 8 12.61 5.06 -11.77
CA GLU A 8 11.35 5.65 -12.24
C GLU A 8 10.57 6.25 -11.05
N PRO A 9 10.13 7.53 -11.14
CA PRO A 9 9.24 8.10 -10.14
C PRO A 9 8.00 7.23 -9.98
N SER A 10 7.70 6.88 -8.72
CA SER A 10 6.66 5.90 -8.41
C SER A 10 5.53 6.55 -7.61
N LEU A 11 4.28 6.21 -7.90
CA LEU A 11 3.13 6.72 -7.15
C LEU A 11 3.00 5.94 -5.84
N LEU A 12 3.14 6.63 -4.72
CA LEU A 12 2.95 6.06 -3.39
C LEU A 12 1.46 5.77 -3.16
N PHE A 13 1.18 4.60 -2.60
CA PHE A 13 -0.12 4.29 -2.02
C PHE A 13 0.03 3.60 -0.66
N ILE A 14 -1.01 3.69 0.15
CA ILE A 14 -1.13 2.95 1.41
C ILE A 14 -2.47 2.23 1.40
N GLY A 15 -2.44 0.91 1.58
CA GLY A 15 -3.63 0.11 1.85
C GLY A 15 -3.95 0.15 3.34
N LEU A 16 -5.14 0.62 3.69
CA LEU A 16 -5.63 0.70 5.06
C LEU A 16 -6.61 -0.44 5.29
N LEU A 17 -6.47 -1.14 6.42
CA LEU A 17 -7.42 -2.12 6.92
C LEU A 17 -7.86 -1.69 8.32
N TYR A 18 -9.15 -1.42 8.50
CA TYR A 18 -9.68 -0.80 9.71
C TYR A 18 -11.11 -1.27 10.02
N PRO A 19 -11.55 -1.25 11.29
CA PRO A 19 -12.90 -1.63 11.67
C PRO A 19 -13.89 -0.47 11.72
N ASP A 20 -13.41 0.75 12.00
CA ASP A 20 -14.25 1.90 12.32
C ASP A 20 -13.84 3.15 11.51
N PRO A 21 -14.81 3.94 10.99
CA PRO A 21 -14.51 5.13 10.20
C PRO A 21 -13.74 6.23 10.94
N GLY A 22 -13.82 6.28 12.27
CA GLY A 22 -13.12 7.27 13.08
C GLY A 22 -11.61 7.07 13.00
N THR A 23 -11.15 5.83 13.19
CA THR A 23 -9.75 5.41 13.04
C THR A 23 -9.26 5.68 11.61
N PHE A 24 -10.08 5.40 10.59
CA PHE A 24 -9.72 5.74 9.21
C PHE A 24 -9.46 7.24 9.03
N ASN A 25 -10.40 8.11 9.43
CA ASN A 25 -10.28 9.56 9.26
C ASN A 25 -9.07 10.11 10.01
N HIS A 26 -8.86 9.67 11.25
CA HIS A 26 -7.70 10.11 12.03
C HIS A 26 -6.38 9.65 11.42
N SER A 27 -6.29 8.40 10.96
CA SER A 27 -5.09 7.91 10.27
C SER A 27 -4.83 8.68 8.97
N LYS A 28 -5.87 9.00 8.20
CA LYS A 28 -5.77 9.76 6.94
C LYS A 28 -5.12 11.13 7.16
N GLU A 29 -5.50 11.85 8.21
CA GLU A 29 -4.90 13.15 8.55
C GLU A 29 -3.40 13.02 8.88
N ILE A 30 -3.02 11.98 9.62
CA ILE A 30 -1.62 11.70 9.96
C ILE A 30 -0.82 11.33 8.70
N LEU A 31 -1.40 10.50 7.83
CA LEU A 31 -0.79 10.08 6.58
C LEU A 31 -0.56 11.26 5.64
N GLU A 32 -1.52 12.16 5.50
CA GLU A 32 -1.39 13.37 4.66
C GLU A 32 -0.26 14.29 5.17
N LYS A 33 -0.13 14.46 6.49
CA LYS A 33 0.98 15.22 7.09
C LYS A 33 2.36 14.60 6.83
N ASN A 34 2.45 13.27 6.75
CA ASN A 34 3.72 12.57 6.58
C ASN A 34 4.11 12.37 5.10
N PHE A 35 3.15 12.16 4.22
CA PHE A 35 3.38 11.73 2.84
C PHE A 35 2.93 12.76 1.79
N GLY A 36 2.31 13.86 2.24
CA GLY A 36 1.84 14.96 1.41
C GLY A 36 0.38 14.80 1.00
N ASP A 37 -0.08 15.73 0.17
CA ASP A 37 -1.47 15.79 -0.31
C ASP A 37 -1.96 14.46 -0.89
N ILE A 38 -3.21 14.13 -0.60
CA ILE A 38 -3.89 13.00 -1.19
C ILE A 38 -4.26 13.30 -2.65
N LEU A 39 -3.87 12.41 -3.55
CA LEU A 39 -4.27 12.42 -4.96
C LEU A 39 -5.65 11.79 -5.14
N HIS A 40 -5.86 10.63 -4.51
CA HIS A 40 -7.08 9.86 -4.64
C HIS A 40 -7.26 8.97 -3.41
N THR A 41 -8.51 8.74 -3.03
CA THR A 41 -8.90 7.73 -2.06
C THR A 41 -9.93 6.82 -2.71
N SER A 42 -9.69 5.51 -2.67
CA SER A 42 -10.65 4.54 -3.24
C SER A 42 -11.95 4.51 -2.42
N PRO A 43 -13.03 3.89 -2.94
CA PRO A 43 -14.14 3.47 -2.09
C PRO A 43 -13.67 2.58 -0.93
N SER A 44 -14.44 2.58 0.15
CA SER A 44 -14.27 1.63 1.26
C SER A 44 -14.95 0.31 0.89
N ILE A 45 -14.23 -0.80 1.02
CA ILE A 45 -14.67 -2.13 0.58
C ILE A 45 -14.75 -3.04 1.80
N PRO A 46 -15.89 -3.73 2.05
CA PRO A 46 -15.95 -4.78 3.07
C PRO A 46 -14.86 -5.83 2.85
N TRP A 47 -14.20 -6.25 3.93
CA TRP A 47 -13.05 -7.15 3.86
C TRP A 47 -13.30 -8.39 4.73
N ASP A 48 -13.37 -9.57 4.07
CA ASP A 48 -13.61 -10.87 4.72
C ASP A 48 -12.70 -11.96 4.13
N TYR A 49 -11.40 -11.67 4.04
CA TYR A 49 -10.43 -12.61 3.45
C TYR A 49 -9.67 -13.44 4.49
N SER A 50 -9.68 -13.02 5.76
CA SER A 50 -9.03 -13.73 6.86
C SER A 50 -9.62 -13.34 8.21
N SER A 51 -9.68 -14.28 9.15
CA SER A 51 -10.00 -14.01 10.55
C SER A 51 -8.80 -13.51 11.37
N TYR A 52 -7.58 -13.53 10.80
CA TYR A 52 -6.33 -13.19 11.50
C TYR A 52 -6.36 -11.84 12.22
N TYR A 53 -7.04 -10.84 11.65
CA TYR A 53 -7.07 -9.48 12.20
C TYR A 53 -8.25 -9.22 13.16
N LYS A 54 -9.16 -10.18 13.36
CA LYS A 54 -10.42 -9.95 14.09
C LYS A 54 -10.19 -9.58 15.56
N ASP A 55 -9.30 -10.27 16.24
CA ASP A 55 -9.05 -10.07 17.68
C ASP A 55 -8.16 -8.85 17.98
N GLU A 56 -7.35 -8.48 16.99
CA GLU A 56 -6.40 -7.37 17.05
C GLU A 56 -7.07 -6.05 16.62
N LEU A 57 -7.56 -5.98 15.38
CA LEU A 57 -8.16 -4.76 14.82
C LEU A 57 -9.63 -4.61 15.21
N GLY A 58 -10.39 -5.70 15.28
CA GLY A 58 -11.84 -5.70 15.45
C GLY A 58 -12.59 -6.23 14.22
N TRP A 59 -13.92 -6.09 14.23
CA TRP A 59 -14.82 -6.57 13.17
C TRP A 59 -16.12 -5.75 13.12
N PRO A 60 -16.75 -5.52 11.95
CA PRO A 60 -16.32 -5.87 10.59
C PRO A 60 -15.09 -5.07 10.14
N LEU A 61 -14.37 -5.57 9.13
CA LEU A 61 -13.19 -4.89 8.57
C LEU A 61 -13.48 -4.31 7.18
N PHE A 62 -12.79 -3.22 6.87
CA PHE A 62 -12.86 -2.52 5.60
C PHE A 62 -11.47 -2.25 5.03
N ARG A 63 -11.32 -2.46 3.72
CA ARG A 63 -10.14 -2.12 2.94
C ARG A 63 -10.36 -0.83 2.16
N GLN A 64 -9.41 0.09 2.27
CA GLN A 64 -9.40 1.31 1.48
C GLN A 64 -7.96 1.69 1.09
N PHE A 65 -7.78 2.29 -0.08
CA PHE A 65 -6.47 2.71 -0.58
C PHE A 65 -6.39 4.23 -0.67
N ILE A 66 -5.30 4.79 -0.17
CA ILE A 66 -4.96 6.22 -0.33
C ILE A 66 -3.74 6.33 -1.25
N PHE A 67 -3.82 7.20 -2.24
CA PHE A 67 -2.76 7.52 -3.19
C PHE A 67 -2.33 8.98 -2.98
N PHE A 68 -1.04 9.27 -3.06
CA PHE A 68 -0.46 10.58 -2.72
C PHE A 68 0.03 11.32 -3.96
N LYS A 69 -0.06 12.66 -3.99
CA LYS A 69 0.35 13.46 -5.16
C LYS A 69 1.86 13.44 -5.40
N ASN A 70 2.65 13.30 -4.34
CA ASN A 70 4.11 13.30 -4.44
C ASN A 70 4.60 11.94 -4.96
N LEU A 71 5.25 11.94 -6.12
CA LEU A 71 5.95 10.76 -6.61
C LEU A 71 7.20 10.53 -5.77
N ILE A 72 7.48 9.28 -5.45
CA ILE A 72 8.58 8.88 -4.58
C ILE A 72 9.69 8.18 -5.37
N ASP A 73 10.91 8.22 -4.82
CA ASP A 73 11.94 7.26 -5.15
C ASP A 73 11.54 5.89 -4.54
N PRO A 74 11.42 4.81 -5.33
CA PRO A 74 11.06 3.49 -4.78
C PRO A 74 12.07 2.97 -3.74
N GLY A 75 13.31 3.50 -3.71
CA GLY A 75 14.33 3.17 -2.71
C GLY A 75 13.98 3.60 -1.28
N ILE A 76 13.08 4.56 -1.09
CA ILE A 76 12.64 5.00 0.25
C ILE A 76 11.49 4.16 0.82
N LEU A 77 11.07 3.08 0.14
CA LEU A 77 9.93 2.27 0.59
C LEU A 77 10.15 1.64 1.97
N ALA A 78 11.39 1.28 2.33
CA ALA A 78 11.72 0.77 3.67
C ALA A 78 11.47 1.82 4.77
N ASP A 79 11.76 3.08 4.47
CA ASP A 79 11.58 4.21 5.39
C ASP A 79 10.09 4.51 5.57
N ILE A 80 9.35 4.48 4.47
CA ILE A 80 7.89 4.63 4.47
C ILE A 80 7.26 3.52 5.31
N LYS A 81 7.67 2.25 5.15
CA LYS A 81 7.13 1.16 5.97
C LYS A 81 7.43 1.34 7.45
N SER A 82 8.64 1.76 7.79
CA SER A 82 9.01 2.07 9.18
C SER A 82 8.10 3.17 9.73
N LYS A 83 7.89 4.25 8.98
CA LYS A 83 6.98 5.33 9.36
C LYS A 83 5.53 4.87 9.52
N THR A 84 5.02 4.03 8.63
CA THR A 84 3.65 3.51 8.78
C THR A 84 3.50 2.60 9.99
N ASN A 85 4.53 1.83 10.36
CA ASN A 85 4.50 1.03 11.59
C ASN A 85 4.45 1.94 12.82
N GLU A 86 5.27 3.00 12.87
CA GLU A 86 5.21 3.99 13.95
C GLU A 86 3.82 4.64 14.08
N ILE A 87 3.13 4.87 12.95
CA ILE A 87 1.76 5.40 12.95
C ILE A 87 0.77 4.36 13.47
N GLU A 88 0.88 3.09 13.07
CA GLU A 88 0.07 2.00 13.63
C GLU A 88 0.24 1.92 15.15
N ASP A 89 1.48 1.98 15.64
CA ASP A 89 1.81 1.92 17.07
C ASP A 89 1.23 3.12 17.81
N ALA A 90 1.37 4.34 17.27
CA ALA A 90 0.81 5.55 17.88
C ALA A 90 -0.73 5.57 17.92
N LEU A 91 -1.39 4.85 17.01
CA LEU A 91 -2.84 4.70 16.95
C LEU A 91 -3.35 3.49 17.74
N SER A 92 -2.45 2.70 18.32
CA SER A 92 -2.83 1.52 19.10
C SER A 92 -3.44 1.92 20.44
N SER A 93 -4.32 1.06 20.96
CA SER A 93 -4.98 1.25 22.25
C SER A 93 -5.01 -0.08 22.97
N GLU A 94 -4.71 -0.09 24.28
CA GLU A 94 -4.64 -1.32 25.09
C GLU A 94 -3.74 -2.40 24.47
N ASP A 95 -2.58 -1.98 23.94
CA ASP A 95 -1.61 -2.83 23.23
C ASP A 95 -2.15 -3.55 21.98
N LYS A 96 -3.29 -3.10 21.45
CA LYS A 96 -3.89 -3.60 20.21
C LYS A 96 -3.86 -2.56 19.11
N ARG A 97 -3.39 -2.98 17.92
CA ARG A 97 -3.46 -2.15 16.71
C ARG A 97 -4.91 -1.88 16.37
N ARG A 98 -5.22 -0.63 15.99
CA ARG A 98 -6.57 -0.22 15.56
C ARG A 98 -6.70 -0.12 14.05
N ILE A 99 -5.56 -0.12 13.36
CA ILE A 99 -5.46 -0.05 11.91
C ILE A 99 -4.23 -0.81 11.44
N ASN A 100 -4.29 -1.35 10.24
CA ASN A 100 -3.12 -1.87 9.53
C ASN A 100 -2.89 -1.04 8.26
N LEU A 101 -1.65 -0.61 8.07
CA LEU A 101 -1.16 0.28 7.03
C LEU A 101 -0.12 -0.46 6.18
N ASP A 102 -0.50 -0.78 4.96
CA ASP A 102 0.28 -1.51 3.97
C ASP A 102 0.80 -0.54 2.89
N PRO A 103 1.96 0.11 3.09
CA PRO A 103 2.52 0.98 2.06
C PRO A 103 3.07 0.17 0.88
N GLY A 104 2.90 0.75 -0.29
CA GLY A 104 3.45 0.26 -1.53
C GLY A 104 3.62 1.38 -2.54
N TYR A 105 4.17 1.04 -3.69
CA TYR A 105 4.18 1.97 -4.81
C TYR A 105 3.69 1.29 -6.08
N LEU A 106 3.12 2.08 -6.97
CA LEU A 106 2.87 1.65 -8.34
C LEU A 106 3.75 2.40 -9.33
N THR A 107 4.19 1.66 -10.34
CA THR A 107 4.75 2.22 -11.57
C THR A 107 3.84 1.80 -12.73
N LEU A 108 4.13 2.26 -13.94
CA LEU A 108 3.32 1.87 -15.11
C LEU A 108 3.41 0.35 -15.41
N SER A 109 4.37 -0.36 -14.82
CA SER A 109 4.62 -1.78 -15.06
C SER A 109 4.23 -2.71 -13.91
N LYS A 110 4.13 -2.21 -12.67
CA LYS A 110 3.95 -3.08 -11.50
C LYS A 110 3.44 -2.35 -10.26
N ILE A 111 3.01 -3.14 -9.29
CA ILE A 111 2.68 -2.72 -7.92
C ILE A 111 3.58 -3.50 -6.97
N VAL A 112 4.18 -2.79 -6.03
CA VAL A 112 5.09 -3.34 -5.03
C VAL A 112 4.57 -3.02 -3.63
N LEU A 113 4.57 -3.99 -2.73
CA LEU A 113 4.22 -3.81 -1.32
C LEU A 113 5.44 -3.99 -0.42
N ALA A 114 5.46 -3.26 0.69
CA ALA A 114 6.43 -3.43 1.76
C ALA A 114 5.90 -4.37 2.85
N SER A 115 6.77 -5.20 3.41
CA SER A 115 6.45 -6.09 4.53
C SER A 115 7.61 -6.22 5.49
N THR A 116 7.31 -6.40 6.78
CA THR A 116 8.30 -6.82 7.80
C THR A 116 8.55 -8.33 7.78
N LYS A 117 7.68 -9.10 7.11
CA LYS A 117 7.77 -10.56 7.06
C LYS A 117 8.61 -10.97 5.86
N ASN A 118 9.69 -11.72 6.06
CA ASN A 118 10.44 -12.31 4.96
C ASN A 118 9.72 -13.56 4.41
N TYR A 119 9.82 -13.81 3.10
CA TYR A 119 9.39 -15.05 2.46
C TYR A 119 10.11 -15.26 1.12
N ALA A 120 9.93 -16.42 0.48
CA ALA A 120 10.71 -16.89 -0.68
C ALA A 120 10.81 -15.89 -1.86
N HIS A 121 9.77 -15.10 -2.12
CA HIS A 121 9.73 -14.12 -3.23
C HIS A 121 10.03 -12.68 -2.81
N ARG A 122 10.26 -12.43 -1.52
CA ARG A 122 10.45 -11.09 -0.98
C ARG A 122 11.92 -10.70 -0.98
N ILE A 123 12.21 -9.49 -1.45
CA ILE A 123 13.56 -8.97 -1.59
C ILE A 123 13.83 -7.99 -0.47
N TYR A 124 14.96 -8.12 0.22
CA TYR A 124 15.35 -7.21 1.29
C TYR A 124 15.59 -5.78 0.74
N LEU A 125 14.96 -4.79 1.38
CA LEU A 125 15.07 -3.38 1.01
C LEU A 125 15.91 -2.57 2.02
N GLY A 126 16.31 -3.17 3.14
CA GLY A 126 16.94 -2.48 4.26
C GLY A 126 16.03 -2.39 5.49
N LYS A 127 16.61 -2.11 6.66
CA LYS A 127 15.88 -1.80 7.92
C LYS A 127 14.89 -2.89 8.37
N GLY A 128 15.15 -4.15 8.01
CA GLY A 128 14.24 -5.26 8.31
C GLY A 128 12.98 -5.31 7.43
N ILE A 129 12.92 -4.47 6.40
CA ILE A 129 11.81 -4.39 5.46
C ILE A 129 12.14 -5.12 4.17
N TYR A 130 11.13 -5.78 3.63
CA TYR A 130 11.18 -6.50 2.38
C TYR A 130 10.13 -5.96 1.41
N GLY A 131 10.44 -6.02 0.11
CA GLY A 131 9.54 -5.66 -0.98
C GLY A 131 9.08 -6.89 -1.74
N GLU A 132 7.84 -6.88 -2.20
CA GLU A 132 7.30 -7.89 -3.12
C GLU A 132 6.57 -7.24 -4.28
N VAL A 133 6.72 -7.79 -5.48
CA VAL A 133 5.88 -7.42 -6.62
C VAL A 133 4.54 -8.13 -6.46
N THR A 134 3.51 -7.36 -6.15
CA THR A 134 2.15 -7.85 -5.85
C THR A 134 1.30 -7.95 -7.11
N LEU A 135 1.44 -7.03 -8.07
CA LEU A 135 0.72 -7.08 -9.34
C LEU A 135 1.65 -6.66 -10.48
N ILE A 136 1.50 -7.29 -11.65
CA ILE A 136 2.28 -6.99 -12.86
C ILE A 136 1.32 -6.51 -13.95
N TYR A 137 1.62 -5.36 -14.54
CA TYR A 137 0.85 -4.87 -15.68
C TYR A 137 1.27 -5.61 -16.95
N LYS A 138 0.32 -6.34 -17.55
CA LYS A 138 0.51 -7.09 -18.78
C LYS A 138 -0.82 -7.24 -19.51
N ASP A 139 -0.79 -7.22 -20.83
CA ASP A 139 -1.96 -7.48 -21.68
C ASP A 139 -3.16 -6.56 -21.36
N GLY A 140 -2.87 -5.31 -21.02
CA GLY A 140 -3.88 -4.26 -20.77
C GLY A 140 -4.43 -4.18 -19.35
N THR A 141 -3.99 -5.05 -18.43
CA THR A 141 -4.46 -5.06 -17.03
C THR A 141 -3.37 -5.43 -16.03
N TYR A 142 -3.65 -5.26 -14.74
CA TYR A 142 -2.82 -5.82 -13.66
C TYR A 142 -3.18 -7.29 -13.44
N ASN A 143 -2.15 -8.12 -13.40
CA ASN A 143 -2.26 -9.56 -13.16
C ASN A 143 -1.57 -9.92 -11.84
N PRO A 144 -2.17 -10.80 -11.03
CA PRO A 144 -1.56 -11.29 -9.80
C PRO A 144 -0.33 -12.17 -10.09
N HIS A 145 0.61 -12.10 -9.15
CA HIS A 145 1.74 -13.02 -9.04
C HIS A 145 1.35 -14.23 -8.17
N LEU A 146 2.23 -15.24 -8.10
CA LEU A 146 2.01 -16.49 -7.37
C LEU A 146 1.61 -16.32 -5.89
N TYR A 147 2.08 -15.24 -5.24
CA TYR A 147 1.89 -14.98 -3.81
C TYR A 147 1.11 -13.71 -3.51
N THR A 148 0.42 -13.14 -4.50
CA THR A 148 -0.40 -11.95 -4.32
C THR A 148 -1.50 -12.21 -3.30
N TYR A 149 -1.69 -11.29 -2.35
CA TYR A 149 -2.77 -11.36 -1.37
C TYR A 149 -4.13 -11.42 -2.06
N ARG A 150 -5.05 -12.24 -1.54
CA ARG A 150 -6.36 -12.49 -2.17
C ARG A 150 -7.14 -11.19 -2.42
N ASP A 151 -7.14 -10.27 -1.47
CA ASP A 151 -7.82 -8.98 -1.60
C ASP A 151 -7.23 -8.09 -2.71
N TYR A 152 -5.97 -8.28 -3.10
CA TYR A 152 -5.36 -7.59 -4.24
C TYR A 152 -5.64 -8.28 -5.59
N GLN A 153 -6.08 -9.54 -5.58
CA GLN A 153 -6.46 -10.27 -6.80
C GLN A 153 -7.87 -9.92 -7.27
N ASP A 154 -8.69 -9.41 -6.36
CA ASP A 154 -10.08 -9.06 -6.62
C ASP A 154 -10.22 -8.00 -7.70
N LYS A 155 -11.26 -8.16 -8.54
CA LYS A 155 -11.54 -7.24 -9.65
C LYS A 155 -11.65 -5.79 -9.17
N THR A 156 -12.28 -5.56 -8.03
CA THR A 156 -12.41 -4.22 -7.44
C THR A 156 -11.05 -3.57 -7.14
N SER A 157 -10.12 -4.34 -6.57
CA SER A 157 -8.76 -3.87 -6.29
C SER A 157 -7.98 -3.62 -7.59
N ILE A 158 -8.10 -4.52 -8.56
CA ILE A 158 -7.49 -4.35 -9.90
C ILE A 158 -8.01 -3.06 -10.55
N ASP A 159 -9.31 -2.82 -10.54
CA ASP A 159 -9.93 -1.62 -11.13
C ASP A 159 -9.44 -0.33 -10.43
N ILE A 160 -9.33 -0.34 -9.09
CA ILE A 160 -8.77 0.78 -8.31
C ILE A 160 -7.33 1.08 -8.76
N PHE A 161 -6.50 0.05 -8.89
CA PHE A 161 -5.11 0.22 -9.31
C PHE A 161 -4.97 0.62 -10.78
N MET A 162 -5.87 0.15 -11.65
CA MET A 162 -5.93 0.59 -13.05
C MET A 162 -6.26 2.09 -13.14
N ASN A 163 -7.18 2.58 -12.32
CA ASN A 163 -7.47 4.01 -12.22
C ASN A 163 -6.26 4.81 -11.71
N ALA A 164 -5.61 4.34 -10.65
CA ALA A 164 -4.39 4.96 -10.11
C ALA A 164 -3.26 5.00 -11.16
N ARG A 165 -3.10 3.94 -11.95
CA ARG A 165 -2.14 3.89 -13.06
C ARG A 165 -2.45 4.91 -14.15
N ALA A 166 -3.73 5.12 -14.48
CA ALA A 166 -4.14 6.15 -15.43
C ALA A 166 -3.82 7.56 -14.92
N LEU A 167 -3.99 7.80 -13.61
CA LEU A 167 -3.58 9.05 -12.96
C LEU A 167 -2.05 9.23 -13.03
N LEU A 168 -1.27 8.22 -12.65
CA LEU A 168 0.19 8.26 -12.75
C LEU A 168 0.66 8.54 -14.19
N LYS A 169 0.03 7.92 -15.19
CA LYS A 169 0.36 8.18 -16.60
C LYS A 169 0.18 9.65 -17.00
N LYS A 170 -0.83 10.33 -16.47
CA LYS A 170 -1.08 11.77 -16.66
C LYS A 170 -0.14 12.68 -15.84
N MET A 171 0.51 12.15 -14.81
CA MET A 171 1.48 12.90 -14.02
C MET A 171 2.89 12.85 -14.64
N LEU A 172 3.18 11.80 -15.42
CA LEU A 172 4.47 11.57 -16.07
C LEU A 172 4.59 12.19 -17.48
N GLY A 173 3.50 12.72 -18.04
CA GLY A 173 3.44 13.35 -19.38
C GLY A 173 2.25 14.30 -19.48
#